data_AF-J7GXQ2-F1
#
_entry.id   AF-J7GXQ2-F1
#
_cell.length_a   1.000
_cell.length_b   1.000
_cell.length_c   1.000
_cell.angle_alpha   90.00
_cell.angle_beta   90.00
_cell.angle_gamma   90.00
#
_symmetry.space_group_name_H-M   'P 1'
#
loop_
_entity.id
_entity.type
_entity.pdbx_description
1 polymer ?
#
loop_
_entity_poly.entity_id
_entity_poly.type
_entity_poly.pdbx_seq_one_letter_code
_entity_poly.pdbx_strand_id
1 'polypeptide(L)'
;IAKYREKRPLLAGNIFLRLKLLMTWSKSAPSILESLVLLLVVVLVQAPILVIGCNSSIEITLVDENKNETHCRSCDLTHCDLGFGFSVRCGGTYPTDTRVECVPCIAGTNFSNVRDYSMCQACTICGENRLKTGKCDVEKDTTVCLPKCNEGHYFDNSTAKCPACEKCCHDGKDVHVSSCAKISGKNCKTRDPCTTAPSTDSKEHLQDHPISGWKIAFIVTCCLLVVFFVIVVTCWVKPRLRRKVLSRCRRTLYRLRSRHLM
;
A
#
# COMPACT_ATOMS: atom_id res chain seq x y z
N ILE A 1 29.87 -15.92 -13.75
CA ILE A 1 30.73 -15.56 -12.59
C ILE A 1 29.97 -14.54 -11.76
N ALA A 2 29.27 -14.98 -10.71
CA ALA A 2 28.45 -14.10 -9.87
C ALA A 2 29.35 -13.34 -8.88
N LYS A 3 29.32 -12.01 -8.91
CA LYS A 3 30.14 -11.14 -8.06
C LYS A 3 29.41 -10.89 -6.74
N TYR A 4 29.69 -11.73 -5.74
CA TYR A 4 29.14 -11.56 -4.39
C TYR A 4 29.77 -10.35 -3.69
N ARG A 5 28.94 -9.52 -3.04
CA ARG A 5 29.40 -8.43 -2.17
C ARG A 5 28.95 -8.73 -0.74
N GLU A 6 29.88 -9.28 0.04
CA GLU A 6 29.69 -9.58 1.46
C GLU A 6 29.68 -8.27 2.26
N LYS A 7 28.66 -8.05 3.09
CA LYS A 7 28.58 -6.91 4.00
C LYS A 7 28.47 -7.43 5.43
N ARG A 8 29.61 -7.52 6.10
CA ARG A 8 29.66 -7.81 7.54
C ARG A 8 29.13 -6.62 8.36
N PRO A 9 28.26 -6.85 9.35
CA PRO A 9 27.97 -5.83 10.36
C PRO A 9 29.20 -5.68 11.27
N LEU A 10 29.89 -4.54 11.17
CA LEU A 10 30.96 -4.19 12.11
C LEU A 10 30.34 -3.93 13.49
N LEU A 11 30.71 -4.80 14.44
CA LEU A 11 30.30 -4.82 15.84
C LEU A 11 30.06 -3.43 16.45
N ALA A 12 28.86 -3.21 16.96
CA ALA A 12 28.48 -2.11 17.84
C ALA A 12 29.03 -2.27 19.28
N GLY A 13 30.25 -2.79 19.42
CA GLY A 13 30.85 -3.14 20.70
C GLY A 13 32.23 -2.55 20.86
N ASN A 14 32.33 -1.22 21.03
CA ASN A 14 33.48 -0.58 21.73
C ASN A 14 33.43 0.95 21.85
N ILE A 15 32.35 1.63 21.45
CA ILE A 15 32.29 3.11 21.53
C ILE A 15 31.95 3.59 22.96
N PHE A 16 31.20 2.82 23.74
CA PHE A 16 30.77 3.23 25.10
C PHE A 16 31.91 3.23 26.14
N LEU A 17 32.97 2.43 25.94
CA LEU A 17 34.04 2.31 26.94
C LEU A 17 35.09 3.43 26.81
N ARG A 18 35.28 4.00 25.61
CA ARG A 18 36.22 5.11 25.41
C ARG A 18 35.66 6.47 25.81
N LEU A 19 34.34 6.64 25.87
CA LEU A 19 33.72 7.90 26.31
C LEU A 19 33.80 8.13 27.84
N LYS A 20 33.97 7.06 28.63
CA LYS A 20 34.09 7.16 30.10
C LYS A 20 35.45 7.68 30.56
N LEU A 21 36.50 7.56 29.75
CA LEU A 21 37.85 8.01 30.08
C LEU A 21 38.10 9.50 29.79
N LEU A 22 37.27 10.15 28.99
CA LEU A 22 37.41 11.58 28.67
C LEU A 22 36.58 12.51 29.58
N MET A 23 35.70 11.97 30.43
CA MET A 23 34.85 12.76 31.33
C MET A 23 35.38 12.90 32.77
N THR A 24 36.67 12.61 33.03
CA THR A 24 37.24 12.74 34.38
C THR A 24 38.23 13.87 34.57
N TRP A 25 38.47 14.74 33.58
CA TRP A 25 39.38 15.88 33.76
C TRP A 25 38.86 17.14 33.07
N SER A 26 38.12 17.97 33.83
CA SER A 26 38.19 19.44 33.80
C SER A 26 37.16 20.02 34.78
N LYS A 27 37.61 20.41 35.98
CA LYS A 27 36.83 21.17 36.97
C LYS A 27 36.93 22.68 36.70
N SER A 28 36.69 23.11 35.47
CA SER A 28 36.60 24.53 35.12
C SER A 28 35.66 24.70 33.94
N ALA A 29 34.78 25.71 34.03
CA ALA A 29 33.76 25.99 33.02
C ALA A 29 34.37 25.94 31.60
N PRO A 30 33.92 25.02 30.74
CA PRO A 30 34.50 24.88 29.41
C PRO A 30 34.26 26.19 28.65
N SER A 31 35.32 26.72 28.05
CA SER A 31 35.19 27.88 27.16
C SER A 31 34.23 27.52 26.02
N ILE A 32 33.55 28.53 25.47
CA ILE A 32 32.56 28.37 24.38
C ILE A 32 33.13 27.54 23.22
N LEU A 33 34.45 27.61 23.01
CA LEU A 33 35.18 26.85 21.99
C LEU A 33 35.20 25.34 22.24
N GLU A 34 35.43 24.90 23.49
CA GLU A 34 35.43 23.47 23.87
C GLU A 34 34.04 22.84 23.67
N SER A 35 32.99 23.57 24.04
CA SER A 35 31.60 23.12 23.85
C SER A 35 31.23 23.01 22.37
N LEU A 36 31.72 23.93 21.53
CA LEU A 36 31.53 23.90 20.08
C LEU A 36 32.27 22.74 19.42
N VAL A 37 33.50 22.44 19.86
CA VAL A 37 34.29 21.30 19.38
C VAL A 37 33.61 19.99 19.74
N LEU A 38 33.13 19.83 20.98
CA LEU A 38 32.41 18.63 21.40
C LEU A 38 31.13 18.43 20.56
N LEU A 39 30.38 19.51 20.30
CA LEU A 39 29.17 19.46 19.48
C LEU A 39 29.47 19.10 18.02
N LEU A 40 30.57 19.63 17.45
CA LEU A 40 31.05 19.27 16.12
C LEU A 40 31.46 17.79 16.05
N VAL A 41 32.18 17.28 17.05
CA VAL A 41 32.57 15.86 17.13
C VAL A 41 31.33 14.98 17.25
N VAL A 42 30.34 15.34 18.08
CA VAL A 42 29.07 14.60 18.18
C VAL A 42 28.30 14.60 16.86
N VAL A 43 28.24 15.73 16.15
CA VAL A 43 27.57 15.84 14.84
C VAL A 43 28.30 15.06 13.74
N LEU A 44 29.64 15.03 13.77
CA LEU A 44 30.45 14.25 12.83
C LEU A 44 30.39 12.74 13.14
N VAL A 45 30.28 12.35 14.41
CA VAL A 45 30.14 10.94 14.84
C VAL A 45 28.71 10.42 14.64
N GLN A 46 27.71 11.32 14.60
CA GLN A 46 26.32 11.02 14.22
C GLN A 46 26.09 11.09 12.69
N ALA A 47 27.14 11.13 11.88
CA ALA A 47 26.97 10.92 10.44
C ALA A 47 26.13 9.64 10.25
N PRO A 48 24.95 9.71 9.61
CA PRO A 48 24.17 8.53 9.37
C PRO A 48 25.07 7.61 8.55
N ILE A 49 25.39 6.44 9.12
CA ILE A 49 26.03 5.36 8.36
C ILE A 49 25.16 5.24 7.12
N LEU A 50 25.73 5.56 5.95
CA LEU A 50 25.05 5.39 4.69
C LEU A 50 24.91 3.88 4.53
N VAL A 51 23.84 3.32 5.08
CA VAL A 51 23.45 1.94 4.85
C VAL A 51 23.01 1.93 3.40
N ILE A 52 23.98 1.70 2.51
CA ILE A 52 23.72 1.45 1.11
C ILE A 52 22.94 0.13 1.10
N GLY A 53 21.61 0.22 1.19
CA GLY A 53 20.73 -0.91 0.97
C GLY A 53 20.98 -1.48 -0.43
N CYS A 54 20.54 -2.72 -0.66
CA CYS A 54 20.54 -3.26 -2.01
C CYS A 54 19.70 -2.36 -2.92
N ASN A 55 20.11 -2.22 -4.18
CA ASN A 55 19.34 -1.44 -5.14
C ASN A 55 18.05 -2.20 -5.49
N SER A 56 16.92 -1.78 -4.92
CA SER A 56 15.63 -2.47 -5.10
C SER A 56 15.17 -2.58 -6.56
N SER A 57 15.75 -1.82 -7.49
CA SER A 57 15.40 -1.91 -8.91
C SER A 57 16.08 -3.08 -9.62
N ILE A 58 17.25 -3.52 -9.18
CA ILE A 58 18.09 -4.49 -9.90
C ILE A 58 18.70 -5.58 -9.02
N GLU A 59 18.48 -5.55 -7.70
CA GLU A 59 19.03 -6.50 -6.75
C GLU A 59 17.94 -7.09 -5.85
N ILE A 60 18.11 -8.35 -5.46
CA ILE A 60 17.39 -8.96 -4.34
C ILE A 60 18.24 -8.91 -3.08
N THR A 61 17.57 -8.88 -1.93
CA THR A 61 18.20 -8.99 -0.61
C THR A 61 18.09 -10.43 -0.13
N LEU A 62 19.20 -11.06 0.20
CA LEU A 62 19.28 -12.39 0.77
C LEU A 62 19.61 -12.26 2.25
N VAL A 63 18.78 -12.84 3.12
CA VAL A 63 18.97 -12.77 4.58
C VAL A 63 19.41 -14.14 5.09
N ASP A 64 20.49 -14.17 5.86
CA ASP A 64 20.88 -15.33 6.69
C ASP A 64 20.39 -15.06 8.12
N GLU A 65 19.28 -15.69 8.49
CA GLU A 65 18.68 -15.53 9.82
C GLU A 65 19.59 -16.06 10.94
N ASN A 66 20.45 -17.04 10.65
CA ASN A 66 21.35 -17.62 11.65
C ASN A 66 22.54 -16.71 11.95
N LYS A 67 23.00 -15.96 10.95
CA LYS A 67 24.18 -15.09 11.05
C LYS A 67 23.86 -13.60 11.14
N ASN A 68 22.58 -13.23 11.06
CA ASN A 68 22.13 -11.84 10.95
C ASN A 68 22.90 -11.07 9.86
N GLU A 69 23.11 -11.74 8.73
CA GLU A 69 23.88 -11.22 7.59
C GLU A 69 22.95 -10.99 6.41
N THR A 70 23.26 -9.96 5.61
CA THR A 70 22.51 -9.63 4.41
C THR A 70 23.43 -9.56 3.20
N HIS A 71 23.01 -10.20 2.12
CA HIS A 71 23.72 -10.19 0.84
C HIS A 71 22.84 -9.61 -0.25
N CYS A 72 23.42 -8.76 -1.09
CA CYS A 72 22.75 -8.30 -2.30
C CYS A 72 23.14 -9.22 -3.45
N ARG A 73 22.15 -9.65 -4.24
CA ARG A 73 22.38 -10.38 -5.48
C ARG A 73 21.71 -9.66 -6.64
N SER A 74 22.45 -9.46 -7.72
CA SER A 74 21.92 -8.86 -8.94
C SER A 74 20.87 -9.77 -9.59
N CYS A 75 19.82 -9.15 -10.10
CA CYS A 75 18.83 -9.72 -10.99
C CYS A 75 19.30 -9.77 -12.46
N ASP A 76 20.55 -9.39 -12.77
CA ASP A 76 21.17 -9.49 -14.09
C ASP A 76 21.33 -10.96 -14.53
N LEU A 77 20.20 -11.62 -14.76
CA LEU A 77 20.12 -12.84 -15.54
C LEU A 77 19.75 -12.47 -16.97
N THR A 78 20.14 -13.34 -17.91
CA THR A 78 19.52 -13.44 -19.23
C THR A 78 18.00 -13.36 -19.08
N HIS A 79 17.37 -12.41 -19.78
CA HIS A 79 15.92 -12.26 -19.86
C HIS A 79 15.24 -13.63 -20.05
N CYS A 80 14.12 -13.87 -19.37
CA CYS A 80 13.38 -15.10 -19.58
C CYS A 80 12.66 -15.05 -20.94
N ASP A 81 12.60 -16.19 -21.62
CA ASP A 81 11.82 -16.32 -22.85
C ASP A 81 10.32 -16.30 -22.57
N LEU A 82 9.51 -16.19 -23.62
CA LEU A 82 8.05 -16.25 -23.52
C LEU A 82 7.63 -17.56 -22.85
N GLY A 83 6.61 -17.49 -21.99
CA GLY A 83 6.19 -18.64 -21.20
C GLY A 83 7.05 -18.93 -19.97
N PHE A 84 8.09 -18.12 -19.71
CA PHE A 84 8.91 -18.20 -18.52
C PHE A 84 8.91 -16.85 -17.78
N GLY A 85 9.02 -16.92 -16.45
CA GLY A 85 9.16 -15.75 -15.59
C GLY A 85 10.20 -15.98 -14.51
N PHE A 86 10.61 -14.92 -13.84
CA PHE A 86 11.57 -15.01 -12.74
C PHE A 86 10.95 -15.77 -11.55
N SER A 87 11.76 -16.62 -10.91
CA SER A 87 11.40 -17.30 -9.65
C SER A 87 11.13 -16.33 -8.50
N VAL A 88 11.74 -15.15 -8.56
CA VAL A 88 11.69 -14.12 -7.52
C VAL A 88 11.55 -12.72 -8.10
N ARG A 89 11.02 -11.81 -7.30
CA ARG A 89 10.88 -10.40 -7.65
C ARG A 89 12.11 -9.61 -7.26
N CYS A 90 12.66 -8.84 -8.18
CA CYS A 90 13.73 -7.88 -7.89
C CYS A 90 13.28 -6.83 -6.86
N GLY A 91 14.18 -6.48 -5.95
CA GLY A 91 13.90 -5.66 -4.78
C GLY A 91 13.22 -6.40 -3.62
N GLY A 92 12.93 -7.69 -3.79
CA GLY A 92 12.42 -8.55 -2.72
C GLY A 92 13.50 -8.97 -1.73
N THR A 93 13.04 -9.51 -0.59
CA THR A 93 13.89 -10.11 0.45
C THR A 93 13.60 -11.60 0.53
N TYR A 94 14.65 -12.42 0.47
CA TYR A 94 14.55 -13.86 0.38
C TYR A 94 15.58 -14.58 1.27
N PRO A 95 15.36 -15.85 1.61
CA PRO A 95 16.36 -16.68 2.28
C PRO A 95 17.63 -16.89 1.42
N THR A 96 18.78 -17.13 2.05
CA THR A 96 20.10 -17.12 1.38
C THR A 96 20.28 -18.19 0.28
N ASP A 97 19.55 -19.29 0.38
CA ASP A 97 19.52 -20.42 -0.56
C ASP A 97 18.70 -20.13 -1.83
N THR A 98 17.90 -19.07 -1.82
CA THR A 98 17.04 -18.69 -2.94
C THR A 98 17.87 -18.41 -4.19
N ARG A 99 17.56 -19.08 -5.31
CA ARG A 99 18.20 -18.87 -6.60
C ARG A 99 17.29 -18.06 -7.51
N VAL A 100 17.88 -17.10 -8.22
CA VAL A 100 17.18 -16.38 -9.28
C VAL A 100 17.31 -17.24 -10.53
N GLU A 101 16.19 -17.67 -11.09
CA GLU A 101 16.15 -18.51 -12.29
C GLU A 101 14.84 -18.26 -13.07
N CYS A 102 14.83 -18.65 -14.35
CA CYS A 102 13.63 -18.63 -15.17
C CYS A 102 12.82 -19.91 -14.92
N VAL A 103 11.61 -19.75 -14.40
CA VAL A 103 10.67 -20.85 -14.16
C VAL A 103 9.55 -20.81 -15.20
N PRO A 104 9.08 -21.97 -15.68
CA PRO A 104 7.97 -22.02 -16.63
C PRO A 104 6.68 -21.54 -15.97
N CYS A 105 5.90 -20.74 -16.70
CA CYS A 105 4.55 -20.39 -16.31
C CYS A 105 3.61 -21.61 -16.43
N ILE A 106 2.51 -21.59 -15.68
CA ILE A 106 1.54 -22.68 -15.56
C ILE A 106 0.26 -22.28 -16.28
N ALA A 107 -0.06 -22.99 -17.35
CA ALA A 107 -1.28 -22.77 -18.14
C ALA A 107 -2.53 -22.75 -17.25
N GLY A 108 -3.43 -21.81 -17.52
CA GLY A 108 -4.63 -21.57 -16.73
C GLY A 108 -4.41 -20.83 -15.40
N THR A 109 -3.16 -20.64 -14.95
CA THR A 109 -2.83 -19.96 -13.68
C THR A 109 -2.06 -18.66 -13.91
N ASN A 110 -0.97 -18.71 -14.68
CA ASN A 110 -0.15 -17.54 -14.98
C ASN A 110 0.49 -17.63 -16.38
N PHE A 111 1.00 -16.50 -16.87
CA PHE A 111 1.58 -16.37 -18.19
C PHE A 111 2.72 -15.34 -18.23
N SER A 112 3.55 -15.39 -19.26
CA SER A 112 4.58 -14.38 -19.53
C SER A 112 4.67 -14.10 -21.03
N ASN A 113 4.28 -12.89 -21.42
CA ASN A 113 4.20 -12.43 -22.81
C ASN A 113 5.34 -11.49 -23.21
N VAL A 114 6.29 -11.25 -22.30
CA VAL A 114 7.39 -10.30 -22.46
C VAL A 114 8.70 -10.99 -22.10
N ARG A 115 9.76 -10.63 -22.81
CA ARG A 115 11.12 -11.11 -22.51
C ARG A 115 11.82 -10.13 -21.59
N ASP A 116 11.51 -10.21 -20.30
CA ASP A 116 12.00 -9.25 -19.31
C ASP A 116 12.40 -9.95 -17.99
N TYR A 117 12.52 -9.13 -16.94
CA TYR A 117 12.88 -9.56 -15.57
C TYR A 117 11.64 -9.80 -14.69
N SER A 118 10.45 -9.86 -15.29
CA SER A 118 9.20 -10.01 -14.56
C SER A 118 8.94 -11.47 -14.20
N MET A 119 8.15 -11.65 -13.13
CA MET A 119 7.59 -12.95 -12.78
C MET A 119 6.39 -13.25 -13.70
N CYS A 120 5.99 -14.52 -13.79
CA CYS A 120 4.75 -14.87 -14.48
C CYS A 120 3.56 -14.07 -13.92
N GLN A 121 2.80 -13.45 -14.81
CA GLN A 121 1.62 -12.65 -14.49
C GLN A 121 0.42 -13.57 -14.29
N ALA A 122 -0.42 -13.28 -13.28
CA ALA A 122 -1.63 -14.06 -13.06
C ALA A 122 -2.60 -13.92 -14.24
N CYS A 123 -3.25 -15.02 -14.61
CA CYS A 123 -4.32 -15.01 -15.60
C CYS A 123 -5.52 -14.20 -15.11
N THR A 124 -6.32 -13.70 -16.06
CA THR A 124 -7.60 -13.06 -15.80
C THR A 124 -8.58 -14.06 -15.19
N ILE A 125 -9.10 -13.70 -14.02
CA ILE A 125 -10.13 -14.48 -13.33
C ILE A 125 -11.48 -13.78 -13.54
N CYS A 126 -12.42 -14.48 -14.16
CA CYS A 126 -13.80 -14.01 -14.28
C CYS A 126 -14.59 -14.34 -13.01
N GLY A 127 -15.54 -13.47 -12.65
CA GLY A 127 -16.43 -13.70 -11.52
C GLY A 127 -17.18 -15.03 -11.64
N GLU A 128 -17.58 -15.59 -10.50
CA GLU A 128 -18.33 -16.85 -10.46
C GLU A 128 -19.55 -16.81 -11.38
N ASN A 129 -19.79 -17.93 -12.07
CA ASN A 129 -20.87 -18.11 -13.05
C ASN A 129 -20.88 -17.13 -14.23
N ARG A 130 -19.85 -16.29 -14.39
CA ARG A 130 -19.69 -15.41 -15.55
C ARG A 130 -19.12 -16.18 -16.72
N LEU A 131 -19.74 -16.02 -17.87
CA LEU A 131 -19.24 -16.62 -19.11
C LEU A 131 -17.92 -15.97 -19.51
N LYS A 132 -16.99 -16.80 -19.98
CA LYS A 132 -15.69 -16.38 -20.47
C LYS A 132 -15.40 -16.98 -21.84
N THR A 133 -14.65 -16.25 -22.65
CA THR A 133 -14.09 -16.73 -23.92
C THR A 133 -12.57 -16.63 -23.88
N GLY A 134 -11.91 -17.29 -24.82
CA GLY A 134 -10.44 -17.36 -24.85
C GLY A 134 -9.89 -18.35 -23.82
N LYS A 135 -8.57 -18.32 -23.68
CA LYS A 135 -7.83 -19.18 -22.76
C LYS A 135 -6.59 -18.47 -22.22
N CYS A 136 -6.13 -18.89 -21.06
CA CYS A 136 -4.84 -18.50 -20.53
C CYS A 136 -3.81 -19.60 -20.77
N ASP A 137 -2.91 -19.35 -21.73
CA ASP A 137 -1.75 -20.20 -22.02
C ASP A 137 -0.51 -19.65 -21.30
N VAL A 138 0.59 -20.40 -21.33
CA VAL A 138 1.85 -19.98 -20.67
C VAL A 138 2.42 -18.67 -21.24
N GLU A 139 2.21 -18.38 -22.52
CA GLU A 139 2.78 -17.19 -23.17
C GLU A 139 1.84 -15.98 -23.16
N LYS A 140 0.52 -16.20 -23.04
CA LYS A 140 -0.46 -15.12 -23.13
C LYS A 140 -1.78 -15.49 -22.47
N ASP A 141 -2.42 -14.48 -21.93
CA ASP A 141 -3.81 -14.55 -21.54
C ASP A 141 -4.71 -13.88 -22.60
N THR A 142 -5.64 -14.66 -23.14
CA THR A 142 -6.67 -14.18 -24.08
C THR A 142 -8.06 -14.23 -23.45
N THR A 143 -8.15 -14.47 -22.14
CA THR A 143 -9.42 -14.64 -21.44
C THR A 143 -10.20 -13.33 -21.41
N VAL A 144 -11.44 -13.36 -21.88
CA VAL A 144 -12.35 -12.21 -21.86
C VAL A 144 -13.60 -12.59 -21.07
N CYS A 145 -13.91 -11.81 -20.03
CA CYS A 145 -15.10 -12.00 -19.21
C CYS A 145 -16.31 -11.30 -19.84
N LEU A 146 -17.25 -12.07 -20.37
CA LEU A 146 -18.43 -11.55 -21.05
C LEU A 146 -19.44 -10.96 -20.05
N PRO A 147 -20.26 -9.97 -20.44
CA PRO A 147 -21.40 -9.49 -19.64
C PRO A 147 -22.59 -10.46 -19.76
N LYS A 148 -22.32 -11.76 -19.60
CA LYS A 148 -23.29 -12.85 -19.68
C LYS A 148 -22.95 -13.89 -18.61
N CYS A 149 -23.96 -14.61 -18.15
CA CYS A 149 -23.82 -15.62 -17.11
C CYS A 149 -24.21 -16.99 -17.63
N ASN A 150 -23.74 -18.02 -16.94
CA ASN A 150 -24.17 -19.40 -17.15
C ASN A 150 -25.69 -19.52 -16.94
N GLU A 151 -26.27 -20.58 -17.49
CA GLU A 151 -27.66 -20.93 -17.22
C GLU A 151 -27.93 -21.01 -15.71
N GLY A 152 -29.13 -20.62 -15.28
CA GLY A 152 -29.42 -20.49 -13.85
C GLY A 152 -29.06 -19.14 -13.23
N HIS A 153 -28.39 -18.26 -13.96
CA HIS A 153 -27.90 -16.98 -13.43
C HIS A 153 -28.23 -15.82 -14.38
N TYR A 154 -28.29 -14.60 -13.86
CA TYR A 154 -28.47 -13.39 -14.66
C TYR A 154 -27.32 -12.41 -14.43
N PHE A 155 -27.01 -11.60 -15.43
CA PHE A 155 -25.97 -10.58 -15.31
C PHE A 155 -26.55 -9.34 -14.64
N ASP A 156 -26.00 -8.98 -13.49
CA ASP A 156 -26.33 -7.74 -12.81
C ASP A 156 -25.34 -6.64 -13.23
N ASN A 157 -25.82 -5.68 -14.03
CA ASN A 157 -25.02 -4.55 -14.50
C ASN A 157 -24.46 -3.69 -13.37
N SER A 158 -25.13 -3.65 -12.19
CA SER A 158 -24.71 -2.79 -11.09
C SER A 158 -23.51 -3.37 -10.32
N THR A 159 -23.49 -4.69 -10.13
CA THR A 159 -22.42 -5.39 -9.39
C THR A 159 -21.43 -6.11 -10.29
N ALA A 160 -21.71 -6.21 -11.60
CA ALA A 160 -21.00 -7.04 -12.58
C ALA A 160 -20.86 -8.52 -12.18
N LYS A 161 -21.80 -9.01 -11.36
CA LYS A 161 -21.87 -10.39 -10.86
C LYS A 161 -22.97 -11.19 -11.57
N CYS A 162 -22.93 -12.50 -11.34
CA CYS A 162 -23.90 -13.46 -11.83
C CYS A 162 -24.65 -14.13 -10.66
N PRO A 163 -25.58 -13.42 -9.99
CA PRO A 163 -26.48 -14.02 -9.01
C PRO A 163 -27.39 -15.10 -9.65
N ALA A 164 -27.84 -16.04 -8.82
CA ALA A 164 -28.72 -17.13 -9.24
C ALA A 164 -30.15 -16.62 -9.48
N CYS A 165 -30.87 -17.27 -10.39
CA CYS A 165 -32.29 -17.06 -10.59
C CYS A 165 -33.09 -17.64 -9.42
N GLU A 166 -34.08 -16.90 -8.94
CA GLU A 166 -34.91 -17.28 -7.81
C GLU A 166 -36.39 -17.40 -8.17
N LYS A 167 -37.13 -18.07 -7.27
CA LYS A 167 -38.59 -18.11 -7.35
C LYS A 167 -39.15 -16.73 -7.06
N CYS A 168 -40.24 -16.39 -7.73
CA CYS A 168 -40.96 -15.14 -7.46
C CYS A 168 -41.73 -15.27 -6.15
N CYS A 169 -41.75 -14.19 -5.35
CA CYS A 169 -42.51 -14.14 -4.10
C CYS A 169 -43.99 -13.82 -4.33
N HIS A 170 -44.35 -13.31 -5.52
CA HIS A 170 -45.72 -12.91 -5.88
C HIS A 170 -46.28 -11.80 -4.97
N ASP A 171 -45.41 -10.91 -4.50
CA ASP A 171 -45.71 -9.80 -3.56
C ASP A 171 -45.83 -8.45 -4.28
N GLY A 172 -45.79 -8.44 -5.62
CA GLY A 172 -45.82 -7.22 -6.44
C GLY A 172 -44.49 -6.48 -6.52
N LYS A 173 -43.43 -6.98 -5.86
CA LYS A 173 -42.05 -6.45 -5.95
C LYS A 173 -41.15 -7.33 -6.82
N ASP A 174 -41.75 -8.28 -7.53
CA ASP A 174 -41.05 -9.23 -8.40
C ASP A 174 -40.43 -8.57 -9.63
N VAL A 175 -39.11 -8.65 -9.74
CA VAL A 175 -38.40 -8.24 -10.96
C VAL A 175 -38.10 -9.48 -11.79
N HIS A 176 -38.86 -9.65 -12.88
CA HIS A 176 -38.64 -10.73 -13.83
C HIS A 176 -37.39 -10.50 -14.69
N VAL A 177 -36.62 -11.56 -14.91
CA VAL A 177 -35.45 -11.53 -15.79
C VAL A 177 -35.65 -12.48 -16.96
N SER A 178 -35.51 -11.98 -18.18
CA SER A 178 -35.69 -12.76 -19.41
C SER A 178 -34.72 -13.94 -19.53
N SER A 179 -33.48 -13.83 -19.01
CA SER A 179 -32.53 -14.94 -18.95
C SER A 179 -32.96 -16.04 -17.99
N CYS A 180 -33.72 -15.69 -16.95
CA CYS A 180 -34.27 -16.62 -15.98
C CYS A 180 -35.62 -17.22 -16.43
N ALA A 181 -36.34 -16.56 -17.34
CA ALA A 181 -37.65 -17.00 -17.83
C ALA A 181 -37.69 -18.41 -18.45
N LYS A 182 -36.52 -18.93 -18.88
CA LYS A 182 -36.37 -20.27 -19.42
C LYS A 182 -36.37 -21.36 -18.35
N ILE A 183 -36.26 -20.98 -17.07
CA ILE A 183 -36.11 -21.90 -15.95
C ILE A 183 -37.46 -22.03 -15.25
N SER A 184 -38.09 -23.20 -15.40
CA SER A 184 -39.41 -23.45 -14.83
C SER A 184 -39.48 -23.11 -13.34
N GLY A 185 -40.29 -22.12 -12.99
CA GLY A 185 -40.50 -21.67 -11.61
C GLY A 185 -39.45 -20.72 -11.02
N LYS A 186 -38.38 -20.36 -11.74
CA LYS A 186 -37.34 -19.43 -11.25
C LYS A 186 -37.10 -18.28 -12.24
N ASN A 187 -38.02 -17.33 -12.25
CA ASN A 187 -38.04 -16.25 -13.25
C ASN A 187 -37.67 -14.87 -12.69
N CYS A 188 -37.30 -14.79 -11.41
CA CYS A 188 -37.13 -13.53 -10.69
C CYS A 188 -35.68 -13.28 -10.24
N LYS A 189 -35.32 -11.99 -10.09
CA LYS A 189 -34.09 -11.56 -9.43
C LYS A 189 -34.06 -11.97 -7.97
N THR A 190 -32.85 -12.20 -7.45
CA THR A 190 -32.61 -12.38 -6.02
C THR A 190 -33.12 -11.18 -5.24
N ARG A 191 -33.81 -11.45 -4.14
CA ARG A 191 -34.24 -10.45 -3.15
C ARG A 191 -34.14 -10.99 -1.73
N ASP A 192 -34.29 -10.11 -0.76
CA ASP A 192 -34.45 -10.48 0.64
C ASP A 192 -35.57 -11.52 0.83
N PRO A 193 -35.48 -12.42 1.81
CA PRO A 193 -36.39 -13.56 1.95
C PRO A 193 -37.86 -13.16 1.84
N CYS A 194 -38.61 -13.90 1.00
CA CYS A 194 -40.03 -13.66 0.76
C CYS A 194 -40.78 -13.60 2.10
N THR A 195 -41.38 -12.45 2.42
CA THR A 195 -42.25 -12.34 3.57
C THR A 195 -43.55 -13.10 3.28
N THR A 196 -43.73 -14.29 3.85
CA THR A 196 -45.02 -14.97 3.85
C THR A 196 -45.95 -14.32 4.89
N ALA A 197 -46.44 -13.10 4.61
CA ALA A 197 -47.63 -12.52 5.25
C ALA A 197 -48.04 -11.20 4.57
N PRO A 198 -49.35 -10.85 4.55
CA PRO A 198 -49.87 -9.63 3.95
C PRO A 198 -49.26 -8.37 4.59
N SER A 199 -49.02 -7.37 3.74
CA SER A 199 -48.54 -6.04 4.08
C SER A 199 -49.17 -5.49 5.36
N THR A 200 -48.37 -5.44 6.44
CA THR A 200 -48.61 -4.51 7.54
C THR A 200 -47.45 -3.53 7.55
N ASP A 201 -47.81 -2.27 7.28
CA ASP A 201 -46.99 -1.07 7.38
C ASP A 201 -46.06 -1.16 8.60
N SER A 202 -44.77 -1.37 8.34
CA SER A 202 -43.73 -1.23 9.35
C SER A 202 -42.98 0.05 9.02
N LYS A 203 -43.45 1.16 9.59
CA LYS A 203 -42.62 2.36 9.78
C LYS A 203 -41.37 1.92 10.52
N GLU A 204 -40.26 1.85 9.80
CA GLU A 204 -38.93 1.76 10.38
C GLU A 204 -38.67 3.08 11.12
N HIS A 205 -38.83 3.06 12.44
CA HIS A 205 -38.42 4.14 13.31
C HIS A 205 -36.88 4.16 13.31
N LEU A 206 -36.31 5.01 12.46
CA LEU A 206 -34.91 5.38 12.50
C LEU A 206 -34.66 6.08 13.85
N GLN A 207 -34.20 5.33 14.85
CA GLN A 207 -33.63 5.91 16.07
C GLN A 207 -32.28 6.54 15.71
N ASP A 208 -32.31 7.84 15.39
CA ASP A 208 -31.15 8.69 15.48
C ASP A 208 -30.68 8.69 16.94
N HIS A 209 -29.54 8.04 17.20
CA HIS A 209 -28.80 8.26 18.43
C HIS A 209 -28.16 9.66 18.36
N PRO A 210 -28.54 10.62 19.22
CA PRO A 210 -27.85 11.90 19.27
C PRO A 210 -26.42 11.66 19.80
N ILE A 211 -25.44 11.76 18.90
CA ILE A 211 -24.03 11.80 19.26
C ILE A 211 -23.83 13.09 20.05
N SER A 212 -23.71 12.95 21.38
CA SER A 212 -23.34 14.00 22.33
C SER A 212 -22.27 14.92 21.74
N GLY A 213 -22.65 16.15 21.41
CA GLY A 213 -21.82 17.15 20.75
C GLY A 213 -20.53 17.52 21.50
N TRP A 214 -20.39 17.08 22.75
CA TRP A 214 -19.17 17.28 23.52
C TRP A 214 -18.00 16.40 23.04
N LYS A 215 -18.26 15.22 22.44
CA LYS A 215 -17.18 14.35 21.93
C LYS A 215 -16.51 14.91 20.68
N ILE A 216 -17.27 15.59 19.81
CA ILE A 216 -16.73 16.23 18.61
C ILE A 216 -15.93 17.48 19.00
N ALA A 217 -16.41 18.26 19.97
CA ALA A 217 -15.71 19.43 20.50
C ALA A 217 -14.33 19.08 21.10
N PHE A 218 -14.22 17.93 21.78
CA PHE A 218 -12.93 17.46 22.32
C PHE A 218 -11.91 17.13 21.21
N ILE A 219 -12.35 16.46 20.14
CA ILE A 219 -11.46 16.08 19.03
C ILE A 219 -10.95 17.33 18.31
N VAL A 220 -11.84 18.29 18.01
CA VAL A 220 -11.47 19.54 17.35
C VAL A 220 -10.50 20.34 18.23
N THR A 221 -10.72 20.38 19.54
CA THR A 221 -9.84 21.10 20.49
C THR A 221 -8.45 20.44 20.58
N CYS A 222 -8.37 19.11 20.67
CA CYS A 222 -7.10 18.39 20.65
C CYS A 222 -6.34 18.60 19.33
N CYS A 223 -7.02 18.55 18.18
CA CYS A 223 -6.39 18.81 16.88
C CYS A 223 -5.80 20.22 16.80
N LEU A 224 -6.50 21.24 17.30
CA LEU A 224 -5.99 22.62 17.30
C LEU A 224 -4.77 22.80 18.21
N LEU A 225 -4.73 22.14 19.37
CA LEU A 225 -3.58 22.19 20.28
C LEU A 225 -2.35 21.51 19.68
N VAL A 226 -2.52 20.37 19.01
CA VAL A 226 -1.41 19.67 18.33
C VAL A 226 -0.84 20.52 17.19
N VAL A 227 -1.71 21.13 16.37
CA VAL A 227 -1.27 22.04 15.30
C VAL A 227 -0.53 23.24 15.86
N PHE A 228 -1.03 23.84 16.95
CA PHE A 228 -0.35 24.95 17.62
C PHE A 228 1.03 24.55 18.15
N PHE A 229 1.15 23.37 18.78
CA PHE A 229 2.43 22.86 19.29
C PHE A 229 3.43 22.62 18.15
N VAL A 230 3.00 22.05 17.03
CA VAL A 230 3.84 21.87 15.83
C VAL A 230 4.29 23.22 15.26
N ILE A 231 3.42 24.22 15.21
CA ILE A 231 3.76 25.57 14.75
C ILE A 231 4.79 26.21 15.69
N VAL A 232 4.62 26.10 17.01
CA VAL A 232 5.56 26.63 18.00
C VAL A 232 6.92 25.92 17.87
N VAL A 233 6.95 24.59 17.85
CA VAL A 233 8.21 23.82 17.70
C VAL A 233 8.90 24.15 16.38
N THR A 234 8.17 24.24 15.26
CA THR A 234 8.77 24.61 13.96
C THR A 234 9.26 26.06 13.92
N CYS A 235 8.59 26.98 14.62
CA CYS A 235 9.03 28.38 14.76
C CYS A 235 10.25 28.54 15.67
N TRP A 236 10.37 27.71 16.71
CA TRP A 236 11.48 27.73 17.67
C TRP A 236 12.72 27.01 17.15
N VAL A 237 12.55 25.84 16.52
CA VAL A 237 13.65 25.02 15.97
C VAL A 237 14.26 25.65 14.72
N LYS A 238 13.54 26.53 14.02
CA LYS A 238 13.99 27.09 12.73
C LYS A 238 13.84 28.62 12.64
N PRO A 239 14.60 29.40 13.42
CA PRO A 239 14.58 30.87 13.33
C PRO A 239 15.00 31.42 11.95
N ARG A 240 15.65 30.60 11.10
CA ARG A 240 15.98 30.94 9.71
C ARG A 240 14.81 30.82 8.72
N LEU A 241 13.71 30.13 9.03
CA LEU A 241 12.52 30.06 8.15
C LEU A 241 11.48 31.17 8.44
N ARG A 242 11.68 31.97 9.50
CA ARG A 242 10.83 33.12 9.82
C ARG A 242 10.83 34.19 8.71
N ARG A 243 11.94 34.34 7.97
CA ARG A 243 12.05 35.31 6.85
C ARG A 243 11.33 34.87 5.57
N LYS A 244 11.10 33.57 5.33
CA LYS A 244 10.49 33.07 4.08
C LYS A 244 8.96 32.98 4.14
N VAL A 245 8.37 32.74 5.32
CA VAL A 245 6.90 32.67 5.47
C VAL A 245 6.28 34.07 5.55
N LEU A 246 6.92 35.02 6.24
CA LEU A 246 6.50 36.43 6.26
C LEU A 246 6.48 37.09 4.87
N SER A 247 7.33 36.65 3.94
CA SER A 247 7.33 37.17 2.56
C SER A 247 6.20 36.60 1.67
N ARG A 248 5.63 35.44 2.04
CA ARG A 248 4.43 34.89 1.37
C ARG A 248 3.13 35.43 1.94
N CYS A 249 3.02 35.60 3.27
CA CYS A 249 1.83 36.23 3.88
C CYS A 249 1.63 37.70 3.44
N ARG A 250 2.72 38.47 3.27
CA ARG A 250 2.62 39.86 2.76
C ARG A 250 2.04 39.89 1.35
N ARG A 251 2.41 38.94 0.48
CA ARG A 251 1.94 38.85 -0.92
C ARG A 251 0.46 38.47 -1.03
N THR A 252 -0.07 37.66 -0.12
CA THR A 252 -1.49 37.29 -0.09
C THR A 252 -2.38 38.43 0.45
N LEU A 253 -1.91 39.18 1.45
CA LEU A 253 -2.61 40.36 1.98
C LEU A 253 -2.71 41.52 0.98
N TYR A 254 -1.68 41.76 0.15
CA TYR A 254 -1.76 42.76 -0.92
C TYR A 254 -2.75 42.38 -2.03
N ARG A 255 -2.88 41.09 -2.37
CA ARG A 255 -3.85 40.62 -3.39
C ARG A 255 -5.31 40.68 -2.92
N LEU A 256 -5.57 40.52 -1.62
CA LEU A 256 -6.91 40.68 -1.05
C LEU A 256 -7.34 42.14 -0.96
N ARG A 257 -6.40 43.06 -0.66
CA ARG A 257 -6.69 44.50 -0.62
C ARG A 257 -6.99 45.11 -1.99
N SER A 258 -6.35 44.63 -3.07
CA SER A 258 -6.64 45.11 -4.43
C SER A 258 -7.99 44.65 -5.00
N ARG A 259 -8.59 43.58 -4.48
CA ARG A 259 -9.94 43.13 -4.89
C ARG A 259 -11.08 43.88 -4.19
N HIS A 260 -10.77 44.69 -3.18
CA HIS A 260 -11.76 45.46 -2.42
C HIS A 260 -11.78 46.95 -2.82
N LEU A 261 -10.99 47.32 -3.85
CA LEU A 261 -10.81 48.69 -4.37
C LEU A 261 -11.03 48.78 -5.89
N MET A 262 -11.64 47.76 -6.50
CA MET A 262 -12.25 47.80 -7.83
C MET A 262 -13.75 47.52 -7.69
#